data_AF-A0A951IZJ5-F1
#
_entry.id   AF-A0A951IZJ5-F1
#
_cell.length_a   1.000
_cell.length_b   1.000
_cell.length_c   1.000
_cell.angle_alpha   90.00
_cell.angle_beta   90.00
_cell.angle_gamma   90.00
#
_symmetry.space_group_name_H-M   'P 1'
#
loop_
_entity.id
_entity.type
_entity.pdbx_description
1 polymer ?
#
loop_
_entity_poly.entity_id
_entity_poly.type
_entity_poly.pdbx_seq_one_letter_code
_entity_poly.pdbx_strand_id
1 'polypeptide(L)'
;MELIEIIDQKAMVDPFGELTRQFSDVMNLQSWRKELRKLEVGIHCEKKSWMGKKEKKHHKVMREFEKMIAVASLLSLSMEDFFKVKKLKIKDILLRDPIEKTFQWVDFPQHLSEEEMKNPIEALYQCFYAYDFGDFIQILRQWSTISLSQYSVENFNSTDFIPDFKEDFTFKSIYKILECCHLLMVRNAQVSAKDKKRWIRSIAKTKVEDAISFIGYFFYFEDLSFWRAFIETLKVGYYDKKPVWHGPNPQMFLFSVQQFKDLITHWESLHLYYQEYSFDFPSKLELNDFCPPEIEDLNAYLSQYPKLLPLNLSEDELLNPIKTINDLFEIRRKEGWIKFIGDCAMDCLGHFNAAETLYSNKVHEDLMALLKAIEGSHLIQVRESKDKL
;
A
#
# COMPACT_ATOMS: atom_id res chain seq x y z
N MET A 1 7.08 -5.86 -19.26
CA MET A 1 8.24 -6.32 -18.49
C MET A 1 7.89 -6.16 -17.04
N GLU A 2 7.88 -7.26 -16.30
CA GLU A 2 7.36 -7.32 -14.93
C GLU A 2 8.50 -7.30 -13.90
N LEU A 3 8.24 -6.81 -12.69
CA LEU A 3 9.24 -6.75 -11.61
C LEU A 3 9.85 -8.12 -11.31
N ILE A 4 9.03 -9.17 -11.38
CA ILE A 4 9.40 -10.56 -11.12
C ILE A 4 10.46 -11.11 -12.09
N GLU A 5 10.64 -10.46 -13.25
CA GLU A 5 11.64 -10.84 -14.25
C GLU A 5 13.06 -10.33 -13.89
N ILE A 6 13.17 -9.38 -12.96
CA ILE A 6 14.43 -8.67 -12.63
C ILE A 6 14.87 -8.92 -11.19
N ILE A 7 13.94 -8.96 -10.24
CA ILE A 7 14.24 -9.18 -8.81
C ILE A 7 13.69 -10.53 -8.34
N ASP A 8 14.40 -11.17 -7.41
CA ASP A 8 13.98 -12.45 -6.84
C ASP A 8 12.90 -12.28 -5.76
N GLN A 9 12.30 -13.39 -5.34
CA GLN A 9 11.25 -13.39 -4.32
C GLN A 9 11.74 -12.80 -2.99
N LYS A 10 13.02 -12.92 -2.66
CA LYS A 10 13.58 -12.38 -1.42
C LYS A 10 13.59 -10.85 -1.47
N ALA A 11 14.01 -10.25 -2.58
CA ALA A 11 13.98 -8.80 -2.79
C ALA A 11 12.55 -8.25 -2.90
N MET A 12 11.58 -9.05 -3.36
CA MET A 12 10.16 -8.66 -3.31
C MET A 12 9.60 -8.59 -1.89
N VAL A 13 10.01 -9.51 -1.02
CA VAL A 13 9.57 -9.54 0.39
C VAL A 13 10.29 -8.51 1.25
N ASP A 14 11.58 -8.29 1.00
CA ASP A 14 12.42 -7.33 1.75
C ASP A 14 13.14 -6.35 0.80
N PRO A 15 12.41 -5.38 0.21
CA PRO A 15 12.99 -4.41 -0.72
C PRO A 15 14.03 -3.51 -0.04
N PHE A 16 13.86 -3.19 1.25
CA PHE A 16 14.84 -2.39 1.99
C PHE A 16 16.13 -3.17 2.27
N GLY A 17 16.05 -4.46 2.58
CA GLY A 17 17.23 -5.32 2.72
C GLY A 17 18.02 -5.43 1.42
N GLU A 18 17.34 -5.49 0.27
CA GLU A 18 18.00 -5.44 -1.04
C GLU A 18 18.65 -4.07 -1.29
N LEU A 19 18.00 -2.94 -0.97
CA LEU A 19 18.65 -1.62 -1.03
C LEU A 19 19.90 -1.55 -0.14
N THR A 20 19.84 -2.07 1.09
CA THR A 20 21.01 -2.15 1.97
C THR A 20 22.14 -2.91 1.29
N ARG A 21 21.87 -4.10 0.73
CA ARG A 21 22.87 -4.89 0.00
C ARG A 21 23.48 -4.13 -1.18
N GLN A 22 22.67 -3.38 -1.94
CA GLN A 22 23.15 -2.59 -3.07
C GLN A 22 24.19 -1.53 -2.67
N PHE A 23 24.04 -0.92 -1.49
CA PHE A 23 24.96 0.12 -1.03
C PHE A 23 26.08 -0.38 -0.10
N SER A 24 25.91 -1.53 0.56
CA SER A 24 26.93 -2.13 1.42
C SER A 24 27.84 -3.11 0.67
N ASP A 25 27.26 -3.97 -0.17
CA ASP A 25 27.95 -5.14 -0.73
C ASP A 25 28.30 -4.96 -2.21
N VAL A 26 27.48 -4.20 -2.94
CA VAL A 26 27.72 -3.95 -4.37
C VAL A 26 28.65 -2.75 -4.54
N MET A 27 28.19 -1.53 -4.20
CA MET A 27 29.03 -0.34 -4.17
C MET A 27 28.36 0.84 -3.45
N ASN A 28 29.15 1.75 -2.87
CA ASN A 28 28.64 2.96 -2.23
C ASN A 28 28.10 4.00 -3.24
N LEU A 29 27.44 5.05 -2.74
CA LEU A 29 26.82 6.09 -3.58
C LEU A 29 27.80 6.74 -4.57
N GLN A 30 29.03 7.07 -4.14
CA GLN A 30 30.04 7.66 -5.03
C GLN A 30 30.42 6.73 -6.18
N SER A 31 30.57 5.45 -5.88
CA SER A 31 30.90 4.45 -6.89
C SER A 31 29.75 4.29 -7.88
N TRP A 32 28.50 4.27 -7.40
CA TRP A 32 27.33 4.26 -8.27
C TRP A 32 27.27 5.48 -9.19
N ARG A 33 27.44 6.69 -8.65
CA ARG A 33 27.51 7.93 -9.45
C ARG A 33 28.62 7.87 -10.49
N LYS A 34 29.81 7.39 -10.11
CA LYS A 34 30.94 7.26 -11.03
C LYS A 34 30.65 6.28 -12.15
N GLU A 35 30.00 5.16 -11.87
CA GLU A 35 29.62 4.20 -12.90
C GLU A 35 28.49 4.75 -13.80
N LEU A 36 27.49 5.43 -13.25
CA LEU A 36 26.47 6.13 -14.04
C LEU A 36 27.07 7.19 -14.95
N ARG A 37 28.05 7.96 -14.46
CA ARG A 37 28.76 8.96 -15.28
C ARG A 37 29.52 8.33 -16.43
N LYS A 38 30.05 7.10 -16.28
CA LYS A 38 30.68 6.38 -17.40
C LYS A 38 29.66 5.94 -18.44
N LEU A 39 28.47 5.53 -18.02
CA LEU A 39 27.37 5.20 -18.93
C LEU A 39 26.94 6.46 -19.70
N GLU A 40 26.72 7.56 -18.98
CA GLU A 40 26.37 8.88 -19.53
C GLU A 40 27.41 9.36 -20.56
N VAL A 41 28.71 9.35 -20.22
CA VAL A 41 29.76 9.69 -21.18
C VAL A 41 29.79 8.70 -22.35
N GLY A 42 29.58 7.42 -22.06
CA GLY A 42 29.61 6.33 -23.03
C GLY A 42 28.58 6.47 -24.14
N ILE A 43 27.37 6.90 -23.80
CA ILE A 43 26.31 7.09 -24.80
C ILE A 43 26.54 8.27 -25.75
N HIS A 44 27.41 9.22 -25.38
CA HIS A 44 27.72 10.40 -26.18
C HIS A 44 29.06 10.29 -26.92
N CYS A 45 29.76 9.16 -26.86
CA CYS A 45 31.04 8.99 -27.51
C CYS A 45 31.03 7.84 -28.54
N GLU A 46 31.72 8.04 -29.66
CA GLU A 46 31.89 7.02 -30.73
C GLU A 46 32.94 5.93 -30.36
N LYS A 47 33.20 5.75 -29.06
CA LYS A 47 34.16 4.77 -28.56
C LYS A 47 33.47 3.91 -27.52
N LYS A 48 33.75 2.60 -27.58
CA LYS A 48 33.25 1.66 -26.57
C LYS A 48 33.66 2.12 -25.17
N SER A 49 32.64 2.35 -24.35
CA SER A 49 32.75 2.64 -22.93
C SER A 49 32.03 1.55 -22.15
N TRP A 50 32.47 1.31 -20.92
CA TRP A 50 31.83 0.33 -20.06
C TRP A 50 31.78 0.85 -18.64
N MET A 51 30.66 0.57 -17.99
CA MET A 51 30.61 0.50 -16.53
C MET A 51 31.55 -0.62 -16.04
N GLY A 52 32.28 -0.35 -14.96
CA GLY A 52 33.35 -1.18 -14.45
C GLY A 52 34.67 -0.96 -15.19
N LYS A 53 35.46 -2.05 -15.35
CA LYS A 53 36.79 -2.04 -15.98
C LYS A 53 36.85 -2.83 -17.30
N LYS A 54 35.79 -3.56 -17.64
CA LYS A 54 35.67 -4.37 -18.86
C LYS A 54 34.20 -4.70 -19.13
N GLU A 55 33.88 -5.11 -20.35
CA GLU A 55 32.54 -5.47 -20.82
C GLU A 55 31.80 -6.49 -19.92
N LYS A 56 32.46 -7.59 -19.51
CA LYS A 56 31.85 -8.55 -18.56
C LYS A 56 31.40 -7.88 -17.25
N LYS A 57 32.15 -6.88 -16.78
CA LYS A 57 31.81 -6.13 -15.55
C LYS A 57 30.68 -5.12 -15.82
N HIS A 58 30.58 -4.59 -17.03
CA HIS A 58 29.47 -3.72 -17.43
C HIS A 58 28.13 -4.42 -17.29
N HIS A 59 27.96 -5.59 -17.91
CA HIS A 59 26.70 -6.33 -17.80
C HIS A 59 26.36 -6.69 -16.35
N LYS A 60 27.36 -7.01 -15.52
CA LYS A 60 27.13 -7.24 -14.08
C LYS A 60 26.62 -5.98 -13.38
N VAL A 61 27.26 -4.83 -13.61
CA VAL A 61 26.87 -3.55 -12.99
C VAL A 61 25.50 -3.11 -13.48
N MET A 62 25.22 -3.24 -14.78
CA MET A 62 23.90 -2.95 -15.36
C MET A 62 22.81 -3.80 -14.74
N ARG A 63 23.02 -5.11 -14.56
CA ARG A 63 22.03 -5.98 -13.88
C ARG A 63 21.77 -5.56 -12.44
N GLU A 64 22.80 -5.20 -11.69
CA GLU A 64 22.63 -4.70 -10.32
C GLU A 64 21.90 -3.35 -10.31
N PHE A 65 22.11 -2.53 -11.34
CA PHE A 65 21.38 -1.27 -11.49
C PHE A 65 19.90 -1.49 -11.86
N GLU A 66 19.60 -2.40 -12.79
CA GLU A 66 18.22 -2.81 -13.12
C GLU A 66 17.46 -3.29 -11.87
N LYS A 67 18.12 -4.09 -11.01
CA LYS A 67 17.53 -4.52 -9.72
C LYS A 67 17.23 -3.35 -8.80
N MET A 68 18.13 -2.37 -8.69
CA MET A 68 17.90 -1.17 -7.89
C MET A 68 16.67 -0.39 -8.39
N ILE A 69 16.52 -0.22 -9.71
CA ILE A 69 15.35 0.43 -10.31
C ILE A 69 14.07 -0.37 -10.02
N ALA A 70 14.10 -1.69 -10.12
CA ALA A 70 12.96 -2.56 -9.82
C ALA A 70 12.53 -2.45 -8.34
N VAL A 71 13.49 -2.48 -7.42
CA VAL A 71 13.22 -2.28 -5.98
C VAL A 71 12.65 -0.88 -5.72
N ALA A 72 13.21 0.15 -6.36
CA ALA A 72 12.72 1.51 -6.24
C ALA A 72 11.26 1.64 -6.73
N SER A 73 10.94 0.99 -7.85
CA SER A 73 9.58 0.94 -8.39
C SER A 73 8.63 0.24 -7.42
N LEU A 74 9.02 -0.92 -6.88
CA LEU A 74 8.23 -1.62 -5.86
C LEU A 74 7.97 -0.76 -4.62
N LEU A 75 9.00 -0.08 -4.10
CA LEU A 75 8.86 0.82 -2.95
C LEU A 75 7.96 2.02 -3.26
N SER A 76 7.96 2.52 -4.49
CA SER A 76 7.10 3.64 -4.90
C SER A 76 5.62 3.27 -4.95
N LEU A 77 5.29 2.00 -5.19
CA LEU A 77 3.92 1.48 -5.18
C LEU A 77 3.38 1.28 -3.77
N SER A 78 4.27 1.14 -2.78
CA SER A 78 3.92 1.03 -1.37
C SER A 78 3.54 2.40 -0.81
N MET A 79 2.24 2.74 -0.86
CA MET A 79 1.70 4.02 -0.36
C MET A 79 1.94 4.26 1.14
N GLU A 80 2.31 3.22 1.89
CA GLU A 80 2.52 3.31 3.34
C GLU A 80 3.50 4.41 3.75
N ASP A 81 4.54 4.70 2.96
CA ASP A 81 5.59 5.62 3.37
C ASP A 81 5.36 7.09 2.98
N PHE A 82 4.40 7.39 2.09
CA PHE A 82 4.12 8.78 1.66
C PHE A 82 3.68 9.68 2.80
N PHE A 83 2.97 9.11 3.78
CA PHE A 83 2.41 9.85 4.92
C PHE A 83 3.37 9.93 6.12
N LYS A 84 4.51 9.21 6.09
CA LYS A 84 5.41 9.05 7.24
C LYS A 84 6.47 10.16 7.41
N VAL A 85 6.53 11.16 6.52
CA VAL A 85 7.70 12.09 6.45
C VAL A 85 7.41 13.57 6.75
N LYS A 86 6.23 13.93 7.24
CA LYS A 86 5.91 15.34 7.54
C LYS A 86 6.73 15.99 8.70
N LYS A 87 7.66 15.29 9.36
CA LYS A 87 8.39 15.82 10.53
C LYS A 87 9.89 15.49 10.63
N LEU A 88 10.62 15.29 9.52
CA LEU A 88 12.07 15.12 9.56
C LEU A 88 12.79 16.42 9.15
N LYS A 89 13.58 17.00 10.06
CA LYS A 89 14.41 18.17 9.74
C LYS A 89 15.70 17.65 9.08
N ILE A 90 16.30 18.41 8.15
CA ILE A 90 17.55 18.03 7.44
C ILE A 90 18.66 17.56 8.42
N LYS A 91 18.71 18.15 9.62
CA LYS A 91 19.64 17.77 10.69
C LYS A 91 19.51 16.32 11.19
N ASP A 92 18.38 15.67 10.95
CA ASP A 92 18.08 14.30 11.35
C ASP A 92 18.48 13.29 10.23
N ILE A 93 18.79 13.79 9.03
CA ILE A 93 19.40 13.02 7.92
C ILE A 93 20.92 12.86 8.18
N LEU A 94 21.51 13.80 8.91
CA LEU A 94 22.92 13.78 9.33
C LEU A 94 23.06 12.85 10.55
N LEU A 95 23.84 11.77 10.44
CA LEU A 95 24.16 10.89 11.58
C LEU A 95 24.73 11.72 12.73
N ARG A 96 23.99 11.82 13.84
CA ARG A 96 24.50 12.32 15.12
C ARG A 96 24.95 11.12 15.94
N ASP A 97 26.14 10.60 15.67
CA ASP A 97 26.85 9.78 16.65
C ASP A 97 28.19 10.46 17.02
N PRO A 98 28.58 10.49 18.30
CA PRO A 98 29.73 11.25 18.79
C PRO A 98 31.05 10.49 18.63
N ILE A 99 31.06 9.36 17.91
CA ILE A 99 32.26 8.56 17.66
C ILE A 99 32.59 8.64 16.19
N GLU A 100 33.51 9.55 15.90
CA GLU A 100 34.24 9.77 14.65
C GLU A 100 34.08 8.68 13.58
N LYS A 101 33.44 9.05 12.48
CA LYS A 101 34.01 8.95 11.12
C LYS A 101 33.17 9.78 10.16
N THR A 102 33.65 11.00 9.91
CA THR A 102 33.46 11.80 8.70
C THR A 102 32.36 11.33 7.75
N PHE A 103 31.15 11.88 7.87
CA PHE A 103 30.29 12.02 6.69
C PHE A 103 31.08 12.89 5.71
N GLN A 104 31.62 12.27 4.68
CA GLN A 104 32.20 13.02 3.58
C GLN A 104 31.02 13.69 2.88
N TRP A 105 31.04 15.02 2.73
CA TRP A 105 30.06 15.81 1.97
C TRP A 105 29.70 15.21 0.60
N VAL A 106 30.58 14.38 0.06
CA VAL A 106 30.37 13.61 -1.16
C VAL A 106 29.11 12.74 -1.10
N ASP A 107 28.75 12.13 0.04
CA ASP A 107 27.61 11.20 0.16
C ASP A 107 26.25 11.88 0.33
N PHE A 108 26.22 13.21 0.28
CA PHE A 108 24.96 13.96 0.26
C PHE A 108 24.29 13.87 -1.13
N PRO A 109 22.95 13.71 -1.22
CA PRO A 109 22.21 13.82 -2.49
C PRO A 109 22.50 15.13 -3.22
N GLN A 110 22.69 15.08 -4.54
CA GLN A 110 23.03 16.23 -5.38
C GLN A 110 21.93 16.56 -6.40
N HIS A 111 21.06 15.60 -6.69
CA HIS A 111 20.05 15.67 -7.74
C HIS A 111 18.62 15.74 -7.17
N LEU A 112 18.48 15.61 -5.85
CA LEU A 112 17.23 15.77 -5.12
C LEU A 112 17.09 17.21 -4.60
N SER A 113 15.91 17.79 -4.79
CA SER A 113 15.50 19.01 -4.10
C SER A 113 15.30 18.78 -2.61
N GLU A 114 15.19 19.84 -1.82
CA GLU A 114 14.94 19.72 -0.38
C GLU A 114 13.65 18.94 -0.08
N GLU A 115 12.58 19.16 -0.84
CA GLU A 115 11.32 18.44 -0.69
C GLU A 115 11.44 16.97 -1.07
N GLU A 116 12.17 16.65 -2.15
CA GLU A 116 12.43 15.25 -2.53
C GLU A 116 13.34 14.54 -1.52
N MET A 117 14.30 15.25 -0.93
CA MET A 117 15.12 14.73 0.16
C MET A 117 14.29 14.47 1.42
N LYS A 118 13.25 15.27 1.67
CA LYS A 118 12.27 14.98 2.73
C LYS A 118 11.50 13.72 2.34
N ASN A 119 10.87 13.66 1.17
CA ASN A 119 10.03 12.54 0.76
C ASN A 119 10.60 11.74 -0.44
N PRO A 120 11.61 10.88 -0.24
CA PRO A 120 12.23 10.14 -1.33
C PRO A 120 11.28 9.11 -1.97
N ILE A 121 10.26 8.60 -1.27
CA ILE A 121 9.29 7.65 -1.84
C ILE A 121 8.28 8.35 -2.74
N GLU A 122 7.81 9.52 -2.34
CA GLU A 122 7.02 10.36 -3.24
C GLU A 122 7.83 10.77 -4.47
N ALA A 123 9.10 11.13 -4.29
CA ALA A 123 9.99 11.42 -5.42
C ALA A 123 10.15 10.21 -6.37
N LEU A 124 10.29 8.99 -5.82
CA LEU A 124 10.32 7.76 -6.63
C LEU A 124 8.99 7.56 -7.37
N TYR A 125 7.86 7.71 -6.70
CA TYR A 125 6.54 7.60 -7.32
C TYR A 125 6.35 8.60 -8.46
N GLN A 126 6.74 9.86 -8.26
CA GLN A 126 6.67 10.86 -9.33
C GLN A 126 7.55 10.46 -10.53
N CYS A 127 8.70 9.83 -10.30
CA CYS A 127 9.54 9.30 -11.39
C CYS A 127 8.82 8.17 -12.15
N PHE A 128 8.23 7.21 -11.44
CA PHE A 128 7.55 6.04 -12.04
C PHE A 128 6.13 6.32 -12.53
N TYR A 129 5.54 7.46 -12.13
CA TYR A 129 4.30 7.98 -12.69
C TYR A 129 4.56 8.67 -14.03
N ALA A 130 5.67 9.39 -14.17
CA ALA A 130 6.05 10.05 -15.41
C ALA A 130 6.50 9.07 -16.51
N TYR A 131 7.16 7.97 -16.12
CA TYR A 131 7.61 6.92 -17.02
C TYR A 131 7.36 5.56 -16.38
N ASP A 132 6.78 4.63 -17.12
CA ASP A 132 6.51 3.31 -16.57
C ASP A 132 7.83 2.55 -16.30
N PHE A 133 7.78 1.55 -15.42
CA PHE A 133 8.96 0.74 -15.08
C PHE A 133 9.57 0.06 -16.32
N GLY A 134 8.73 -0.37 -17.27
CA GLY A 134 9.17 -1.02 -18.50
C GLY A 134 10.06 -0.10 -19.34
N ASP A 135 9.65 1.15 -19.51
CA ASP A 135 10.35 2.22 -20.20
C ASP A 135 11.73 2.44 -19.58
N PHE A 136 11.80 2.59 -18.25
CA PHE A 136 13.07 2.80 -17.54
C PHE A 136 14.10 1.71 -17.88
N ILE A 137 13.68 0.45 -17.85
CA ILE A 137 14.57 -0.68 -18.11
C ILE A 137 14.92 -0.77 -19.60
N GLN A 138 13.97 -0.54 -20.50
CA GLN A 138 14.24 -0.52 -21.95
C GLN A 138 15.27 0.55 -22.30
N ILE A 139 15.11 1.77 -21.78
CA ILE A 139 16.04 2.88 -22.00
C ILE A 139 17.43 2.53 -21.45
N LEU A 140 17.52 1.98 -20.24
CA LEU A 140 18.81 1.57 -19.66
C LEU A 140 19.52 0.50 -20.50
N ARG A 141 18.78 -0.44 -21.08
CA ARG A 141 19.33 -1.48 -21.97
C ARG A 141 19.75 -0.91 -23.32
N GLN A 142 19.00 0.05 -23.87
CA GLN A 142 19.38 0.77 -25.08
C GLN A 142 20.67 1.57 -24.84
N TRP A 143 20.74 2.36 -23.77
CA TRP A 143 21.94 3.12 -23.38
C TRP A 143 23.15 2.22 -23.13
N SER A 144 22.94 1.07 -22.47
CA SER A 144 23.98 0.05 -22.32
C SER A 144 24.51 -0.41 -23.68
N THR A 145 23.61 -0.72 -24.62
CA THR A 145 23.97 -1.15 -25.98
C THR A 145 24.74 -0.08 -26.75
N ILE A 146 24.27 1.17 -26.71
CA ILE A 146 24.94 2.31 -27.35
C ILE A 146 26.34 2.49 -26.76
N SER A 147 26.46 2.48 -25.42
CA SER A 147 27.75 2.67 -24.74
C SER A 147 28.80 1.60 -25.11
N LEU A 148 28.36 0.38 -25.42
CA LEU A 148 29.23 -0.73 -25.83
C LEU A 148 29.53 -0.76 -27.34
N SER A 149 29.01 0.21 -28.08
CA SER A 149 29.13 0.32 -29.53
C SER A 149 30.14 1.39 -29.96
N GLN A 150 30.29 1.59 -31.27
CA GLN A 150 31.06 2.70 -31.85
C GLN A 150 30.17 3.89 -32.23
N TYR A 151 28.93 3.89 -31.76
CA TYR A 151 27.93 4.89 -32.07
C TYR A 151 27.64 5.75 -30.83
N SER A 152 27.36 7.03 -31.04
CA SER A 152 26.77 7.92 -30.06
C SER A 152 25.25 7.96 -30.23
N VAL A 153 24.51 8.44 -29.22
CA VAL A 153 23.06 8.70 -29.32
C VAL A 153 22.71 9.58 -30.53
N GLU A 154 23.55 10.56 -30.83
CA GLU A 154 23.38 11.47 -31.99
C GLU A 154 23.43 10.72 -33.33
N ASN A 155 24.32 9.72 -33.45
CA ASN A 155 24.46 8.92 -34.67
C ASN A 155 23.54 7.69 -34.69
N PHE A 156 23.14 7.17 -33.53
CA PHE A 156 22.27 6.00 -33.41
C PHE A 156 20.83 6.31 -33.83
N ASN A 157 20.37 7.55 -33.62
CA ASN A 157 19.05 8.02 -34.08
C ASN A 157 18.92 8.07 -35.62
N SER A 158 20.02 8.00 -36.37
CA SER A 158 20.00 7.98 -37.85
C SER A 158 19.86 6.58 -38.47
N THR A 159 19.95 5.53 -37.64
CA THR A 159 19.68 4.15 -38.05
C THR A 159 18.30 3.80 -37.52
N ASP A 160 17.34 3.50 -38.40
CA ASP A 160 15.91 3.17 -38.17
C ASP A 160 15.63 1.97 -37.20
N PHE A 161 16.45 1.76 -36.18
CA PHE A 161 16.51 0.56 -35.35
C PHE A 161 15.84 0.72 -33.98
N ILE A 162 15.50 1.94 -33.55
CA ILE A 162 14.80 2.20 -32.30
C ILE A 162 13.58 3.09 -32.57
N PRO A 163 12.35 2.54 -32.57
CA PRO A 163 11.14 3.27 -32.97
C PRO A 163 10.77 4.46 -32.08
N ASP A 164 11.24 4.50 -30.82
CA ASP A 164 10.78 5.49 -29.82
C ASP A 164 11.92 5.95 -28.89
N PHE A 165 12.92 6.68 -29.42
CA PHE A 165 13.89 7.36 -28.55
C PHE A 165 13.20 8.54 -27.86
N LYS A 166 12.69 8.34 -26.63
CA LYS A 166 12.02 9.39 -25.86
C LYS A 166 13.02 10.49 -25.46
N GLU A 167 13.06 11.59 -26.20
CA GLU A 167 13.96 12.74 -25.96
C GLU A 167 13.79 13.37 -24.56
N ASP A 168 12.63 13.21 -23.93
CA ASP A 168 12.31 13.78 -22.61
C ASP A 168 12.90 13.00 -21.43
N PHE A 169 13.47 11.80 -21.66
CA PHE A 169 14.01 10.97 -20.59
C PHE A 169 15.45 11.38 -20.25
N THR A 170 15.59 12.17 -19.19
CA THR A 170 16.91 12.69 -18.77
C THR A 170 17.64 11.74 -17.81
N PHE A 171 18.97 11.65 -17.94
CA PHE A 171 19.84 10.99 -16.94
C PHE A 171 19.59 11.48 -15.50
N LYS A 172 19.06 12.70 -15.35
CA LYS A 172 18.68 13.28 -14.06
C LYS A 172 17.69 12.40 -13.31
N SER A 173 16.69 11.80 -13.97
CA SER A 173 15.72 10.90 -13.31
C SER A 173 16.41 9.65 -12.76
N ILE A 174 17.39 9.11 -13.47
CA ILE A 174 18.19 7.96 -13.02
C ILE A 174 19.04 8.32 -11.80
N TYR A 175 19.69 9.48 -11.79
CA TYR A 175 20.42 9.96 -10.62
C TYR A 175 19.49 10.23 -9.42
N LYS A 176 18.29 10.76 -9.65
CA LYS A 176 17.27 10.94 -8.61
C LYS A 176 16.88 9.61 -7.98
N ILE A 177 16.57 8.59 -8.78
CA ILE A 177 16.20 7.27 -8.27
C ILE A 177 17.34 6.69 -7.42
N LEU A 178 18.58 6.75 -7.90
CA LEU A 178 19.76 6.30 -7.16
C LEU A 178 19.86 6.98 -5.79
N GLU A 179 19.71 8.30 -5.75
CA GLU A 179 19.83 9.08 -4.52
C GLU A 179 18.67 8.86 -3.55
N CYS A 180 17.44 8.69 -4.05
CA CYS A 180 16.30 8.29 -3.23
C CYS A 180 16.53 6.92 -2.59
N CYS A 181 17.02 5.94 -3.35
CA CYS A 181 17.36 4.62 -2.84
C CYS A 181 18.43 4.69 -1.74
N HIS A 182 19.45 5.52 -1.93
CA HIS A 182 20.48 5.74 -0.92
C HIS A 182 19.90 6.35 0.36
N LEU A 183 19.08 7.40 0.25
CA LEU A 183 18.43 8.02 1.40
C LEU A 183 17.55 7.04 2.16
N LEU A 184 16.79 6.20 1.45
CA LEU A 184 15.96 5.16 2.06
C LEU A 184 16.79 4.12 2.82
N MET A 185 17.93 3.71 2.26
CA MET A 185 18.86 2.81 2.94
C MET A 185 19.43 3.45 4.22
N VAL A 186 19.92 4.69 4.14
CA VAL A 186 20.46 5.42 5.30
C VAL A 186 19.40 5.57 6.39
N ARG A 187 18.17 5.93 6.01
CA ARG A 187 17.05 6.07 6.94
C ARG A 187 16.73 4.75 7.61
N ASN A 188 16.60 3.66 6.85
CA ASN A 188 16.32 2.34 7.40
C ASN A 188 17.43 1.84 8.35
N ALA A 189 18.69 2.16 8.06
CA ALA A 189 19.83 1.81 8.91
C ALA A 189 19.91 2.62 10.22
N GLN A 190 19.37 3.84 10.25
CA GLN A 190 19.36 4.74 11.41
C GLN A 190 18.26 4.46 12.43
N VAL A 191 17.24 3.67 12.07
CA VAL A 191 16.17 3.35 13.01
C VAL A 191 16.63 2.22 13.94
N SER A 192 16.90 2.53 15.20
CA SER A 192 17.20 1.51 16.22
C SER A 192 16.05 0.50 16.29
N ALA A 193 16.29 -0.78 16.64
CA ALA A 193 15.19 -1.77 16.73
C ALA A 193 14.07 -1.34 17.71
N LYS A 194 14.42 -0.55 18.72
CA LYS A 194 13.50 0.05 19.69
C LYS A 194 12.70 1.20 19.07
N ASP A 195 13.33 2.06 18.29
CA ASP A 195 12.66 3.14 17.56
C ASP A 195 11.84 2.60 16.40
N LYS A 196 12.27 1.51 15.75
CA LYS A 196 11.52 0.80 14.72
C LYS A 196 10.28 0.19 15.33
N LYS A 197 10.37 -0.45 16.51
CA LYS A 197 9.19 -0.91 17.27
C LYS A 197 8.30 0.25 17.73
N ARG A 198 8.86 1.36 18.23
CA ARG A 198 8.09 2.54 18.67
C ARG A 198 7.40 3.24 17.50
N TRP A 199 8.05 3.27 16.35
CA TRP A 199 7.57 3.87 15.11
C TRP A 199 6.57 2.98 14.40
N ILE A 200 6.81 1.67 14.30
CA ILE A 200 5.81 0.68 13.87
C ILE A 200 4.58 0.82 14.77
N ARG A 201 4.75 0.87 16.11
CA ARG A 201 3.63 1.14 17.03
C ARG A 201 2.95 2.49 16.77
N SER A 202 3.69 3.54 16.44
CA SER A 202 3.13 4.86 16.13
C SER A 202 2.35 4.87 14.83
N ILE A 203 2.85 4.22 13.77
CA ILE A 203 2.18 4.10 12.47
C ILE A 203 0.98 3.18 12.58
N ALA A 204 1.15 2.06 13.26
CA ALA A 204 0.07 1.12 13.46
C ALA A 204 -1.02 1.78 14.32
N LYS A 205 -0.66 2.63 15.30
CA LYS A 205 -1.61 3.50 15.99
C LYS A 205 -2.30 4.49 15.04
N THR A 206 -1.58 5.20 14.17
CA THR A 206 -2.19 6.12 13.18
C THR A 206 -3.10 5.38 12.19
N LYS A 207 -2.71 4.19 11.71
CA LYS A 207 -3.55 3.36 10.84
C LYS A 207 -4.81 2.87 11.55
N VAL A 208 -4.72 2.59 12.85
CA VAL A 208 -5.89 2.29 13.68
C VAL A 208 -6.77 3.52 13.85
N GLU A 209 -6.20 4.69 14.12
CA GLU A 209 -6.93 5.97 14.19
C GLU A 209 -7.64 6.27 12.86
N ASP A 210 -6.98 6.02 11.72
CA ASP A 210 -7.53 6.16 10.38
C ASP A 210 -8.63 5.12 10.11
N ALA A 211 -8.43 3.87 10.52
CA ALA A 211 -9.44 2.81 10.38
C ALA A 211 -10.68 3.07 11.24
N ILE A 212 -10.50 3.52 12.48
CA ILE A 212 -11.58 3.96 13.37
C ILE A 212 -12.30 5.16 12.78
N SER A 213 -11.56 6.15 12.27
CA SER A 213 -12.13 7.33 11.62
C SER A 213 -12.92 6.96 10.37
N PHE A 214 -12.41 6.03 9.57
CA PHE A 214 -13.12 5.50 8.41
C PHE A 214 -14.38 4.74 8.81
N ILE A 215 -14.34 3.92 9.86
CA ILE A 215 -15.55 3.26 10.42
C ILE A 215 -16.59 4.32 10.82
N GLY A 216 -16.16 5.40 11.50
CA GLY A 216 -17.03 6.53 11.82
C GLY A 216 -17.65 7.17 10.58
N TYR A 217 -16.83 7.44 9.55
CA TYR A 217 -17.30 7.96 8.26
C TYR A 217 -18.26 6.99 7.56
N PHE A 218 -17.95 5.70 7.55
CA PHE A 218 -18.75 4.66 6.90
C PHE A 218 -20.19 4.65 7.42
N PHE A 219 -20.36 4.74 8.75
CA PHE A 219 -21.69 4.81 9.38
C PHE A 219 -22.32 6.22 9.39
N TYR A 220 -21.56 7.26 9.03
CA TYR A 220 -22.13 8.59 8.78
C TYR A 220 -22.89 8.66 7.46
N PHE A 221 -22.42 7.95 6.43
CA PHE A 221 -23.08 7.94 5.11
C PHE A 221 -24.31 7.05 5.10
N GLU A 222 -24.19 5.85 5.66
CA GLU A 222 -25.24 4.84 5.65
C GLU A 222 -25.26 4.12 6.99
N ASP A 223 -26.45 3.98 7.58
CA ASP A 223 -26.60 3.41 8.91
C ASP A 223 -26.47 1.88 8.93
N LEU A 224 -26.46 1.28 10.12
CA LEU A 224 -26.37 -0.18 10.26
C LEU A 224 -27.53 -0.91 9.54
N SER A 225 -28.70 -0.29 9.43
CA SER A 225 -29.87 -0.88 8.79
C SER A 225 -29.70 -0.99 7.27
N PHE A 226 -29.08 0.02 6.65
CA PHE A 226 -28.69 -0.03 5.25
C PHE A 226 -27.73 -1.20 4.99
N TRP A 227 -26.66 -1.30 5.77
CA TRP A 227 -25.63 -2.33 5.53
C TRP A 227 -26.14 -3.76 5.77
N ARG A 228 -27.07 -3.95 6.70
CA ARG A 228 -27.82 -5.20 6.84
C ARG A 228 -28.61 -5.56 5.60
N ALA A 229 -29.37 -4.61 5.08
CA ALA A 229 -30.17 -4.80 3.87
C ALA A 229 -29.27 -5.04 2.64
N PHE A 230 -28.11 -4.41 2.59
CA PHE A 230 -27.08 -4.65 1.59
C PHE A 230 -26.55 -6.09 1.64
N ILE A 231 -26.15 -6.61 2.81
CA ILE A 231 -25.70 -8.01 2.96
C ILE A 231 -26.82 -9.00 2.63
N GLU A 232 -28.07 -8.72 3.05
CA GLU A 232 -29.20 -9.56 2.67
C GLU A 232 -29.45 -9.51 1.16
N THR A 233 -29.20 -8.37 0.49
CA THR A 233 -29.28 -8.28 -0.96
C THR A 233 -28.21 -9.15 -1.65
N LEU A 234 -26.98 -9.15 -1.14
CA LEU A 234 -25.93 -10.07 -1.61
C LEU A 234 -26.33 -11.53 -1.42
N LYS A 235 -27.05 -11.84 -0.33
CA LYS A 235 -27.57 -13.18 -0.07
C LYS A 235 -28.69 -13.57 -1.03
N VAL A 236 -29.61 -12.65 -1.33
CA VAL A 236 -30.80 -12.88 -2.16
C VAL A 236 -30.48 -12.89 -3.66
N GLY A 237 -29.57 -12.02 -4.13
CA GLY A 237 -29.28 -11.86 -5.56
C GLY A 237 -28.85 -13.15 -6.27
N TYR A 238 -28.38 -14.14 -5.52
CA TYR A 238 -28.06 -15.46 -6.03
C TYR A 238 -29.27 -16.33 -6.39
N TYR A 239 -30.41 -16.14 -5.72
CA TYR A 239 -31.61 -16.96 -5.88
C TYR A 239 -32.63 -16.35 -6.84
N ASP A 240 -32.45 -15.08 -7.21
CA ASP A 240 -33.38 -14.39 -8.07
C ASP A 240 -33.01 -14.62 -9.54
N LYS A 241 -34.02 -14.93 -10.34
CA LYS A 241 -33.88 -15.05 -11.80
C LYS A 241 -33.72 -13.68 -12.46
N LYS A 242 -33.96 -12.61 -11.71
CA LYS A 242 -33.79 -11.22 -12.11
C LYS A 242 -32.65 -10.60 -11.31
N PRO A 243 -31.91 -9.65 -11.90
CA PRO A 243 -30.98 -8.84 -11.18
C PRO A 243 -31.63 -8.19 -9.96
N VAL A 244 -30.95 -8.30 -8.82
CA VAL A 244 -31.35 -7.67 -7.56
C VAL A 244 -30.17 -6.88 -7.07
N TRP A 245 -30.38 -5.60 -6.80
CA TRP A 245 -29.35 -4.73 -6.25
C TRP A 245 -29.94 -3.87 -5.14
N HIS A 246 -29.09 -3.51 -4.19
CA HIS A 246 -29.48 -2.63 -3.09
C HIS A 246 -29.38 -1.17 -3.54
N GLY A 247 -30.32 -0.34 -3.12
CA GLY A 247 -30.39 1.07 -3.52
C GLY A 247 -31.10 1.32 -4.85
N PRO A 248 -31.07 2.57 -5.35
CA PRO A 248 -31.97 3.00 -6.43
C PRO A 248 -31.58 2.47 -7.81
N ASN A 249 -30.30 2.12 -8.03
CA ASN A 249 -29.79 1.64 -9.31
C ASN A 249 -28.49 0.83 -9.14
N PRO A 250 -28.08 0.06 -10.17
CA PRO A 250 -26.87 -0.77 -10.12
C PRO A 250 -25.57 0.00 -9.86
N GLN A 251 -25.48 1.25 -10.29
CA GLN A 251 -24.28 2.07 -10.09
C GLN A 251 -24.11 2.42 -8.60
N MET A 252 -25.19 2.81 -7.92
CA MET A 252 -25.17 3.04 -6.48
C MET A 252 -24.86 1.76 -5.71
N PHE A 253 -25.37 0.62 -6.17
CA PHE A 253 -25.02 -0.67 -5.59
C PHE A 253 -23.53 -0.99 -5.71
N LEU A 254 -22.93 -0.82 -6.89
CA LEU A 254 -21.48 -1.01 -7.09
C LEU A 254 -20.65 -0.02 -6.28
N PHE A 255 -21.15 1.20 -6.06
CA PHE A 255 -20.52 2.16 -5.16
C PHE A 255 -20.53 1.66 -3.71
N SER A 256 -21.66 1.14 -3.20
CA SER A 256 -21.74 0.53 -1.87
C SER A 256 -20.84 -0.72 -1.76
N VAL A 257 -20.73 -1.53 -2.83
CA VAL A 257 -19.77 -2.65 -2.91
C VAL A 257 -18.34 -2.15 -2.74
N GLN A 258 -17.98 -1.04 -3.37
CA GLN A 258 -16.64 -0.47 -3.24
C GLN A 258 -16.40 0.05 -1.82
N GLN A 259 -17.33 0.81 -1.25
CA GLN A 259 -17.24 1.27 0.14
C GLN A 259 -17.11 0.09 1.12
N PHE A 260 -17.78 -1.02 0.85
CA PHE A 260 -17.68 -2.22 1.66
C PHE A 260 -16.31 -2.91 1.55
N LYS A 261 -15.70 -2.92 0.36
CA LYS A 261 -14.32 -3.38 0.16
C LYS A 261 -13.30 -2.48 0.85
N ASP A 262 -13.53 -1.17 0.85
CA ASP A 262 -12.69 -0.21 1.55
C ASP A 262 -12.78 -0.46 3.06
N LEU A 263 -13.99 -0.71 3.59
CA LEU A 263 -14.18 -1.09 4.99
C LEU A 263 -13.41 -2.36 5.36
N ILE A 264 -13.42 -3.40 4.52
CA ILE A 264 -12.63 -4.63 4.73
C ILE A 264 -11.12 -4.31 4.83
N THR A 265 -10.63 -3.35 4.05
CA THR A 265 -9.22 -2.93 4.11
C THR A 265 -8.90 -2.25 5.44
N HIS A 266 -9.82 -1.46 5.98
CA HIS A 266 -9.69 -0.86 7.30
C HIS A 266 -9.85 -1.88 8.44
N TRP A 267 -10.68 -2.90 8.27
CA TRP A 267 -10.76 -4.04 9.20
C TRP A 267 -9.45 -4.81 9.29
N GLU A 268 -8.77 -5.05 8.16
CA GLU A 268 -7.46 -5.72 8.17
C GLU A 268 -6.43 -4.91 8.98
N SER A 269 -6.47 -3.57 8.86
CA SER A 269 -5.60 -2.69 9.63
C SER A 269 -5.83 -2.80 11.13
N LEU A 270 -7.10 -2.92 11.57
CA LEU A 270 -7.45 -3.17 12.97
C LEU A 270 -6.99 -4.56 13.42
N HIS A 271 -7.28 -5.59 12.62
CA HIS A 271 -6.91 -6.97 12.90
C HIS A 271 -5.41 -7.12 13.16
N LEU A 272 -4.58 -6.63 12.24
CA LEU A 272 -3.13 -6.71 12.33
C LEU A 272 -2.59 -5.98 13.57
N TYR A 273 -3.16 -4.82 13.90
CA TYR A 273 -2.75 -4.08 15.09
C TYR A 273 -3.07 -4.83 16.38
N TYR A 274 -4.31 -5.30 16.55
CA TYR A 274 -4.73 -5.89 17.81
C TYR A 274 -4.19 -7.31 18.03
N GLN A 275 -3.85 -8.07 16.98
CA GLN A 275 -3.10 -9.32 17.11
C GLN A 275 -1.66 -9.10 17.61
N GLU A 276 -0.96 -8.06 17.14
CA GLU A 276 0.46 -7.85 17.44
C GLU A 276 0.73 -7.18 18.80
N TYR A 277 -0.20 -6.34 19.29
CA TYR A 277 0.07 -5.43 20.42
C TYR A 277 -0.73 -5.71 21.70
N SER A 278 -1.54 -6.78 21.75
CA SER A 278 -2.22 -7.29 22.95
C SER A 278 -2.80 -6.18 23.83
N PHE A 279 -3.70 -5.38 23.27
CA PHE A 279 -4.37 -4.31 24.01
C PHE A 279 -5.73 -4.78 24.51
N ASP A 280 -6.03 -4.52 25.78
CA ASP A 280 -7.37 -4.63 26.32
C ASP A 280 -8.21 -3.48 25.75
N PHE A 281 -9.20 -3.81 24.91
CA PHE A 281 -10.22 -2.85 24.53
C PHE A 281 -11.08 -2.58 25.76
N PRO A 282 -11.24 -1.32 26.22
CA PRO A 282 -11.90 -1.02 27.48
C PRO A 282 -13.33 -1.58 27.54
N SER A 283 -13.71 -1.98 28.76
CA SER A 283 -14.79 -2.91 29.07
C SER A 283 -16.20 -2.33 29.00
N LYS A 284 -17.11 -3.16 28.43
CA LYS A 284 -18.59 -3.12 28.39
C LYS A 284 -19.25 -1.84 27.86
N LEU A 285 -19.92 -1.96 26.70
CA LEU A 285 -21.02 -1.05 26.33
C LEU A 285 -22.26 -1.43 27.17
N GLU A 286 -22.81 -0.48 27.92
CA GLU A 286 -24.15 -0.58 28.49
C GLU A 286 -25.20 -0.29 27.42
N LEU A 287 -26.43 -0.78 27.58
CA LEU A 287 -27.55 -0.50 26.66
C LEU A 287 -27.81 1.00 26.50
N ASN A 288 -27.52 1.80 27.53
CA ASN A 288 -27.61 3.25 27.52
C ASN A 288 -26.63 3.89 26.53
N ASP A 289 -25.65 3.13 26.04
CA ASP A 289 -24.59 3.66 25.19
C ASP A 289 -24.97 3.87 23.73
N PHE A 290 -26.12 3.34 23.32
CA PHE A 290 -26.65 3.50 21.97
C PHE A 290 -27.49 4.76 21.79
N CYS A 291 -27.78 5.49 22.88
CA CYS A 291 -28.55 6.73 22.84
C CYS A 291 -27.66 7.98 22.84
N PRO A 292 -28.02 9.02 22.06
CA PRO A 292 -27.54 10.38 22.29
C PRO A 292 -27.81 10.84 23.74
N PRO A 293 -26.93 11.66 24.34
CA PRO A 293 -27.06 12.11 25.74
C PRO A 293 -28.35 12.88 26.03
N GLU A 294 -28.97 13.49 25.01
CA GLU A 294 -30.18 14.30 25.17
C GLU A 294 -31.47 13.47 25.28
N ILE A 295 -31.38 12.14 25.25
CA ILE A 295 -32.54 11.25 25.27
C ILE A 295 -32.81 10.75 26.69
N GLU A 296 -33.86 11.29 27.31
CA GLU A 296 -34.27 10.96 28.67
C GLU A 296 -34.92 9.56 28.79
N ASP A 297 -35.46 9.00 27.70
CA ASP A 297 -36.10 7.67 27.68
C ASP A 297 -35.46 6.74 26.64
N LEU A 298 -34.54 5.91 27.13
CA LEU A 298 -33.87 4.84 26.39
C LEU A 298 -34.85 3.85 25.75
N ASN A 299 -35.91 3.46 26.45
CA ASN A 299 -36.85 2.45 25.95
C ASN A 299 -37.69 3.02 24.80
N ALA A 300 -38.05 4.30 24.88
CA ALA A 300 -38.71 5.00 23.77
C ALA A 300 -37.78 5.15 22.55
N TYR A 301 -36.49 5.43 22.76
CA TYR A 301 -35.54 5.54 21.65
C TYR A 301 -35.22 4.20 20.99
N LEU A 302 -34.94 3.16 21.76
CA LEU A 302 -34.70 1.82 21.23
C LEU A 302 -35.94 1.25 20.53
N SER A 303 -37.14 1.61 21.00
CA SER A 303 -38.41 1.32 20.33
C SER A 303 -38.56 2.05 18.99
N GLN A 304 -38.04 3.28 18.88
CA GLN A 304 -38.08 4.09 17.66
C GLN A 304 -36.99 3.72 16.64
N TYR A 305 -35.82 3.26 17.10
CA TYR A 305 -34.67 2.92 16.26
C TYR A 305 -34.14 1.49 16.47
N PRO A 306 -34.99 0.44 16.47
CA PRO A 306 -34.58 -0.93 16.72
C PRO A 306 -33.61 -1.47 15.65
N LYS A 307 -33.55 -0.80 14.49
CA LYS A 307 -32.71 -1.17 13.35
C LYS A 307 -31.22 -0.84 13.54
N LEU A 308 -30.87 -0.05 14.56
CA LEU A 308 -29.48 0.34 14.88
C LEU A 308 -28.83 -0.56 15.94
N LEU A 309 -29.61 -1.37 16.66
CA LEU A 309 -29.07 -2.33 17.62
C LEU A 309 -28.40 -3.50 16.90
N PRO A 310 -27.21 -3.97 17.30
CA PRO A 310 -26.66 -5.26 16.88
C PRO A 310 -27.63 -6.41 17.16
N LEU A 311 -27.76 -7.34 16.22
CA LEU A 311 -28.74 -8.44 16.26
C LEU A 311 -28.09 -9.81 16.13
N ASN A 312 -26.88 -9.86 15.58
CA ASN A 312 -26.19 -11.09 15.20
C ASN A 312 -24.96 -11.37 16.08
N LEU A 313 -24.63 -10.46 17.00
CA LEU A 313 -23.52 -10.62 17.94
C LEU A 313 -23.94 -11.41 19.18
N SER A 314 -23.10 -12.36 19.58
CA SER A 314 -23.15 -13.01 20.90
C SER A 314 -22.72 -12.06 22.01
N GLU A 315 -22.98 -12.42 23.27
CA GLU A 315 -22.62 -11.61 24.43
C GLU A 315 -21.12 -11.27 24.46
N ASP A 316 -20.25 -12.26 24.21
CA ASP A 316 -18.80 -12.04 24.12
C ASP A 316 -18.39 -11.08 23.00
N GLU A 317 -19.07 -11.16 21.85
CA GLU A 317 -18.83 -10.31 20.68
C GLU A 317 -19.32 -8.87 20.91
N LEU A 318 -20.42 -8.69 21.65
CA LEU A 318 -20.90 -7.37 22.10
C LEU A 318 -19.88 -6.70 23.03
N LEU A 319 -19.25 -7.50 23.91
CA LEU A 319 -18.24 -7.02 24.83
C LEU A 319 -16.93 -6.67 24.12
N ASN A 320 -16.53 -7.47 23.13
CA ASN A 320 -15.30 -7.29 22.37
C ASN A 320 -15.57 -7.25 20.85
N PRO A 321 -15.96 -6.09 20.29
CA PRO A 321 -16.26 -5.97 18.86
C PRO A 321 -15.03 -6.11 17.96
N ILE A 322 -13.81 -5.97 18.49
CA ILE A 322 -12.59 -6.26 17.72
C ILE A 322 -12.44 -7.76 17.49
N LYS A 323 -12.95 -8.60 18.42
CA LYS A 323 -12.97 -10.06 18.26
C LYS A 323 -13.71 -10.48 16.99
N THR A 324 -14.86 -9.88 16.67
CA THR A 324 -15.61 -10.23 15.45
C THR A 324 -14.83 -9.93 14.17
N ILE A 325 -14.01 -8.87 14.19
CA ILE A 325 -13.11 -8.54 13.07
C ILE A 325 -11.96 -9.55 13.00
N ASN A 326 -11.40 -9.96 14.13
CA ASN A 326 -10.35 -10.98 14.15
C ASN A 326 -10.84 -12.33 13.65
N ASP A 327 -11.99 -12.79 14.15
CA ASP A 327 -12.62 -14.06 13.77
C ASP A 327 -12.92 -14.07 12.26
N LEU A 328 -13.30 -12.94 11.67
CA LEU A 328 -13.47 -12.79 10.21
C LEU A 328 -12.18 -13.10 9.43
N PHE A 329 -11.02 -12.65 9.90
CA PHE A 329 -9.74 -12.87 9.24
C PHE A 329 -9.10 -14.23 9.53
N GLU A 330 -9.58 -14.96 10.54
CA GLU A 330 -9.27 -16.38 10.72
C GLU A 330 -9.89 -17.25 9.62
N ILE A 331 -11.06 -16.85 9.11
CA ILE A 331 -11.75 -17.55 8.01
C ILE A 331 -11.02 -17.29 6.68
N ARG A 332 -10.69 -16.02 6.39
CA ARG A 332 -10.10 -15.63 5.09
C ARG A 332 -9.31 -14.32 5.18
N ARG A 333 -8.26 -14.20 4.37
CA ARG A 333 -7.47 -12.96 4.21
C ARG A 333 -8.22 -11.90 3.39
N LYS A 334 -7.82 -10.62 3.51
CA LYS A 334 -8.45 -9.47 2.85
C LYS A 334 -8.69 -9.69 1.36
N GLU A 335 -7.68 -10.10 0.60
CA GLU A 335 -7.81 -10.27 -0.86
C GLU A 335 -8.91 -11.29 -1.20
N GLY A 336 -9.04 -12.31 -0.36
CA GLY A 336 -10.08 -13.31 -0.50
C GLY A 336 -11.48 -12.79 -0.17
N TRP A 337 -11.61 -11.89 0.82
CA TRP A 337 -12.89 -11.25 1.17
C TRP A 337 -13.32 -10.24 0.11
N ILE A 338 -12.39 -9.41 -0.38
CA ILE A 338 -12.65 -8.47 -1.47
C ILE A 338 -13.11 -9.21 -2.73
N LYS A 339 -12.46 -10.33 -3.05
CA LYS A 339 -12.87 -11.19 -4.17
C LYS A 339 -14.27 -11.76 -3.94
N PHE A 340 -14.54 -12.34 -2.76
CA PHE A 340 -15.85 -12.90 -2.42
C PHE A 340 -16.99 -11.90 -2.59
N ILE A 341 -16.83 -10.69 -2.05
CA ILE A 341 -17.81 -9.61 -2.21
C ILE A 341 -17.97 -9.20 -3.68
N GLY A 342 -16.87 -9.16 -4.45
CA GLY A 342 -16.92 -8.93 -5.88
C GLY A 342 -17.74 -9.98 -6.62
N ASP A 343 -17.49 -11.26 -6.32
CA ASP A 343 -18.21 -12.38 -6.92
C ASP A 343 -19.71 -12.32 -6.58
N CYS A 344 -20.07 -12.11 -5.30
CA CYS A 344 -21.48 -11.94 -4.89
C CYS A 344 -22.17 -10.76 -5.58
N ALA A 345 -21.47 -9.63 -5.73
CA ALA A 345 -22.03 -8.46 -6.39
C ALA A 345 -22.25 -8.68 -7.89
N MET A 346 -21.39 -9.46 -8.55
CA MET A 346 -21.57 -9.83 -9.95
C MET A 346 -22.77 -10.76 -10.13
N ASP A 347 -22.98 -11.69 -9.21
CA ASP A 347 -24.15 -12.58 -9.21
C ASP A 347 -25.46 -11.79 -9.06
N CYS A 348 -25.49 -10.78 -8.18
CA CYS A 348 -26.61 -9.84 -8.04
C CYS A 348 -26.98 -9.09 -9.34
N LEU A 349 -26.00 -8.80 -10.19
CA LEU A 349 -26.17 -8.00 -11.42
C LEU A 349 -26.34 -8.85 -12.69
N GLY A 350 -26.04 -10.14 -12.61
CA GLY A 350 -26.04 -11.05 -13.75
C GLY A 350 -27.44 -11.55 -14.14
N HIS A 351 -27.69 -11.67 -15.44
CA HIS A 351 -28.73 -12.54 -15.99
C HIS A 351 -28.09 -13.86 -16.44
N PHE A 352 -27.70 -14.73 -15.49
CA PHE A 352 -27.12 -16.02 -15.86
C PHE A 352 -28.11 -17.17 -15.63
N ASN A 353 -28.34 -17.92 -16.70
CA ASN A 353 -29.05 -19.20 -16.72
C ASN A 353 -28.14 -20.37 -16.24
N ALA A 354 -27.23 -20.12 -15.29
CA ALA A 354 -26.29 -21.11 -14.78
C ALA A 354 -26.81 -21.61 -13.42
N ALA A 355 -27.51 -22.75 -13.39
CA ALA A 355 -26.92 -24.08 -13.25
C ALA A 355 -26.25 -24.27 -11.87
N GLU A 356 -27.00 -24.92 -10.97
CA GLU A 356 -26.53 -25.81 -9.91
C GLU A 356 -25.16 -25.50 -9.30
N THR A 357 -25.08 -24.44 -8.50
CA THR A 357 -24.22 -24.47 -7.33
C THR A 357 -25.11 -24.20 -6.14
N LEU A 358 -25.42 -25.27 -5.39
CA LEU A 358 -25.99 -25.18 -4.07
C LEU A 358 -25.21 -24.10 -3.31
N TYR A 359 -25.94 -23.15 -2.71
CA TYR A 359 -25.41 -22.33 -1.64
C TYR A 359 -24.80 -23.29 -0.62
N SER A 360 -23.49 -23.44 -0.66
CA SER A 360 -22.84 -24.24 0.36
C SER A 360 -23.09 -23.53 1.69
N ASN A 361 -23.34 -24.26 2.76
CA ASN A 361 -23.47 -23.68 4.10
C ASN A 361 -22.33 -22.67 4.40
N LYS A 362 -21.16 -22.90 3.79
CA LYS A 362 -20.01 -22.00 3.80
C LYS A 362 -20.26 -20.58 3.28
N VAL A 363 -21.06 -20.36 2.22
CA VAL A 363 -21.35 -19.00 1.72
C VAL A 363 -22.25 -18.26 2.71
N HIS A 364 -23.20 -18.98 3.31
CA HIS A 364 -24.07 -18.42 4.35
C HIS A 364 -23.25 -18.06 5.59
N GLU A 365 -22.36 -18.95 6.03
CA GLU A 365 -21.41 -18.71 7.12
C GLU A 365 -20.52 -17.49 6.83
N ASP A 366 -19.98 -17.39 5.61
CA ASP A 366 -19.12 -16.27 5.18
C ASP A 366 -19.89 -14.92 5.23
N LEU A 367 -21.14 -14.86 4.75
CA LEU A 367 -21.96 -13.65 4.83
C LEU A 367 -22.39 -13.32 6.27
N MET A 368 -22.66 -14.33 7.10
CA MET A 368 -22.95 -14.11 8.52
C MET A 368 -21.72 -13.58 9.27
N ALA A 369 -20.52 -14.06 8.94
CA ALA A 369 -19.28 -13.52 9.50
C ALA A 369 -19.08 -12.04 9.11
N LEU A 370 -19.33 -11.69 7.85
CA LEU A 370 -19.29 -10.30 7.39
C LEU A 370 -20.33 -9.43 8.12
N LEU A 371 -21.55 -9.92 8.29
CA LEU A 371 -22.61 -9.23 9.01
C LEU A 371 -22.23 -8.94 10.46
N LYS A 372 -21.66 -9.94 11.15
CA LYS A 372 -21.11 -9.77 12.51
C LYS A 372 -20.00 -8.73 12.53
N ALA A 373 -19.08 -8.73 11.57
CA ALA A 373 -18.01 -7.74 11.50
C ALA A 373 -18.52 -6.31 11.28
N ILE A 374 -19.59 -6.12 10.49
CA ILE A 374 -20.29 -4.82 10.35
C ILE A 374 -20.87 -4.38 11.69
N GLU A 375 -21.59 -5.27 12.37
CA GLU A 375 -22.17 -4.94 13.67
C GLU A 375 -21.10 -4.62 14.72
N GLY A 376 -20.00 -5.36 14.74
CA GLY A 376 -18.84 -5.04 15.57
C GLY A 376 -18.25 -3.68 15.24
N SER A 377 -18.19 -3.33 13.95
CA SER A 377 -17.71 -2.01 13.51
C SER A 377 -18.62 -0.88 13.95
N HIS A 378 -19.94 -1.10 13.91
CA HIS A 378 -20.89 -0.14 14.46
C HIS A 378 -20.67 0.06 15.95
N LEU A 379 -20.39 -1.01 16.71
CA LEU A 379 -20.04 -0.89 18.13
C LEU A 379 -18.75 -0.09 18.36
N ILE A 380 -17.74 -0.27 17.51
CA ILE A 380 -16.51 0.53 17.57
C ILE A 380 -16.83 2.01 17.36
N GLN A 381 -17.65 2.33 16.35
CA GLN A 381 -18.08 3.70 16.07
C GLN A 381 -18.81 4.34 17.25
N VAL A 382 -19.76 3.63 17.86
CA VAL A 382 -20.54 4.12 19.01
C VAL A 382 -19.62 4.40 20.21
N ARG A 383 -18.68 3.51 20.51
CA ARG A 383 -17.70 3.69 21.61
C ARG A 383 -16.82 4.92 21.41
N GLU A 384 -16.24 5.06 20.22
CA GLU A 384 -15.31 6.17 19.90
C GLU A 384 -16.01 7.53 19.83
N SER A 385 -17.32 7.54 19.59
CA SER A 385 -18.13 8.77 19.59
C SER A 385 -18.41 9.27 21.02
N LYS A 386 -18.43 8.36 22.01
CA LYS A 386 -18.64 8.71 23.43
C LYS A 386 -17.42 9.30 24.10
N ASP A 387 -16.22 8.80 23.80
CA ASP A 387 -14.97 9.32 24.37
C ASP A 387 -14.63 10.75 23.89
N LYS A 388 -15.41 11.30 22.94
CA LYS A 388 -15.25 12.65 22.37
C LYS A 388 -16.32 13.66 22.84
N LEU A 389 -17.33 13.21 23.59
CA LEU A 389 -18.36 14.04 24.23
C LEU A 389 -18.03 14.23 25.71
#